data_AF-A0A059LBG2-F1
#
_entry.id   AF-A0A059LBG2-F1
#
_cell.length_a   1.000
_cell.length_b   1.000
_cell.length_c   1.000
_cell.angle_alpha   90.00
_cell.angle_beta   90.00
_cell.angle_gamma   90.00
#
_symmetry.space_group_name_H-M   'P 1'
#
loop_
_entity.id
_entity.type
_entity.pdbx_description
1 polymer ?
#
loop_
_entity_poly.entity_id
_entity_poly.type
_entity_poly.pdbx_seq_one_letter_code
_entity_poly.pdbx_strand_id
1 'polypeptide(L)'
;LRHILNIAQVHGIAPHLKLTTFDADGTLYADGAHMAHDDEMVRRIIDLMCAGVHVAIVTAAGYPDEPERFEERFRGLLDVVGRLGLDSAITDRFHIMGGECNYLLRLDRGGSGLAFVPDAEWKSSALATWREDDVGRLLDDAEALLRRAAARLRLPVRITRKPRAVGVTPTAHTIYEVLEDLALSVRAELQLAKHCVPHCCFNGGN
;
A
#
# COMPACT_ATOMS: atom_id res chain seq x y z
N LEU A 1 11.19 18.54 19.27
CA LEU A 1 11.00 17.18 19.80
C LEU A 1 11.00 16.12 18.71
N ARG A 2 10.05 16.11 17.75
CA ARG A 2 10.01 15.12 16.64
C ARG A 2 11.37 14.91 15.94
N HIS A 3 12.01 15.97 15.45
CA HIS A 3 13.32 15.84 14.78
C HIS A 3 14.43 15.28 15.67
N ILE A 4 14.41 15.59 16.97
CA ILE A 4 15.42 15.08 17.92
C ILE A 4 15.27 13.57 18.06
N LEU A 5 14.04 13.08 18.22
CA LEU A 5 13.76 11.65 18.29
C LEU A 5 14.13 10.93 16.99
N ASN A 6 13.77 11.51 15.83
CA ASN A 6 14.15 10.94 14.53
C ASN A 6 15.66 10.79 14.38
N ILE A 7 16.44 11.83 14.71
CA ILE A 7 17.91 11.79 14.63
C ILE A 7 18.48 10.74 15.59
N ALA A 8 17.98 10.69 16.84
CA ALA A 8 18.41 9.70 17.82
C ALA A 8 18.15 8.27 17.36
N GLN A 9 16.98 8.00 16.77
CA GLN A 9 16.63 6.69 16.22
C GLN A 9 17.52 6.31 15.03
N VAL A 10 17.77 7.24 14.10
CA VAL A 10 18.65 7.02 12.94
C VAL A 10 20.07 6.66 13.40
N HIS A 11 20.66 7.44 14.31
CA HIS A 11 22.00 7.14 14.83
C HIS A 11 22.03 5.82 15.60
N GLY A 12 20.98 5.49 16.35
CA GLY A 12 20.89 4.25 17.11
C GLY A 12 20.81 3.01 16.21
N ILE A 13 20.10 3.07 15.08
CA ILE A 13 19.86 1.91 14.22
C ILE A 13 20.87 1.76 13.07
N ALA A 14 21.49 2.86 12.60
CA ALA A 14 22.30 2.88 11.38
C ALA A 14 23.34 1.75 11.28
N PRO A 15 24.12 1.39 12.32
CA PRO A 15 25.12 0.32 12.22
C PRO A 15 24.54 -1.09 11.98
N HIS A 16 23.25 -1.27 12.24
CA HIS A 16 22.58 -2.58 12.23
C HIS A 16 21.37 -2.63 11.28
N LEU A 17 21.12 -1.56 10.52
CA LEU A 17 19.98 -1.48 9.62
C LEU A 17 20.08 -2.56 8.53
N LYS A 18 19.03 -3.37 8.39
CA LYS A 18 18.91 -4.42 7.36
C LYS A 18 17.70 -4.26 6.44
N LEU A 19 16.68 -3.57 6.91
CA LEU A 19 15.45 -3.28 6.18
C LEU A 19 15.00 -1.87 6.54
N THR A 20 14.58 -1.11 5.55
CA THR A 20 13.78 0.09 5.73
C THR A 20 12.47 -0.05 4.98
N THR A 21 11.41 0.52 5.54
CA THR A 21 10.07 0.50 4.95
C THR A 21 9.59 1.92 4.73
N PHE A 22 9.02 2.20 3.57
CA PHE A 22 8.39 3.48 3.25
C PHE A 22 6.89 3.28 3.07
N ASP A 23 6.09 4.11 3.71
CA ASP A 23 4.66 4.21 3.43
C ASP A 23 4.47 5.10 2.19
N ALA A 24 4.09 4.54 1.06
CA ALA A 24 4.08 5.26 -0.20
C ALA A 24 3.07 6.41 -0.18
N ASP A 25 1.89 6.14 0.39
CA ASP A 25 0.75 7.03 0.38
C ASP A 25 1.02 8.19 1.36
N GLY A 26 1.22 9.39 0.83
CA GLY A 26 1.53 10.58 1.62
C GLY A 26 3.01 10.78 2.00
N THR A 27 3.93 9.86 1.63
CA THR A 27 5.39 10.11 1.79
C THR A 27 6.20 10.06 0.50
N LEU A 28 5.92 9.12 -0.40
CA LEU A 28 6.64 8.99 -1.68
C LEU A 28 5.92 9.70 -2.83
N TYR A 29 4.60 9.82 -2.73
CA TYR A 29 3.77 10.59 -3.63
C TYR A 29 2.51 11.04 -2.88
N ALA A 30 1.92 12.16 -3.29
CA ALA A 30 0.57 12.53 -2.85
C ALA A 30 -0.44 11.47 -3.33
N ASP A 31 -1.56 11.33 -2.64
CA ASP A 31 -2.60 10.35 -2.99
C ASP A 31 -2.98 10.44 -4.47
N GLY A 32 -2.86 9.32 -5.19
CA GLY A 32 -3.15 9.26 -6.63
C GLY A 32 -2.04 9.75 -7.57
N ALA A 33 -0.90 10.26 -7.07
CA ALA A 33 0.24 10.68 -7.90
C ALA A 33 1.27 9.55 -8.14
N HIS A 34 2.31 9.84 -8.93
CA HIS A 34 3.39 8.93 -9.32
C HIS A 34 4.75 9.43 -8.80
N MET A 35 5.70 8.52 -8.52
CA MET A 35 7.09 8.92 -8.25
C MET A 35 7.71 9.50 -9.52
N ALA A 36 8.09 10.78 -9.47
CA ALA A 36 8.81 11.43 -10.56
C ALA A 36 10.28 10.98 -10.62
N HIS A 37 10.86 10.98 -11.83
CA HIS A 37 12.20 10.48 -12.12
C HIS A 37 13.35 11.27 -11.44
N ASP A 38 13.12 12.52 -11.03
CA ASP A 38 14.14 13.42 -10.46
C ASP A 38 14.12 13.53 -8.93
N ASP A 39 13.53 12.54 -8.26
CA ASP A 39 13.43 12.56 -6.81
C ASP A 39 14.76 12.17 -6.14
N GLU A 40 15.22 13.03 -5.21
CA GLU A 40 16.30 12.68 -4.27
C GLU A 40 16.01 11.34 -3.60
N MET A 41 14.74 11.05 -3.33
CA MET A 41 14.28 9.79 -2.74
C MET A 41 14.67 8.56 -3.56
N VAL A 42 14.57 8.60 -4.90
CA VAL A 42 14.97 7.46 -5.75
C VAL A 42 16.46 7.17 -5.56
N ARG A 43 17.29 8.23 -5.51
CA ARG A 43 18.74 8.07 -5.25
C ARG A 43 19.00 7.49 -3.87
N ARG A 44 18.29 7.97 -2.82
CA ARG A 44 18.43 7.44 -1.46
C ARG A 44 18.03 5.97 -1.35
N ILE A 45 16.98 5.55 -2.04
CA ILE A 45 16.55 4.15 -2.09
C ILE A 45 17.67 3.30 -2.70
N ILE A 46 18.23 3.73 -3.83
CA ILE A 46 19.34 3.03 -4.49
C ILE A 46 20.59 2.98 -3.60
N ASP A 47 20.95 4.09 -2.95
CA ASP A 47 22.09 4.14 -2.02
C ASP A 47 21.94 3.11 -0.89
N LEU A 48 20.75 2.98 -0.32
CA LEU A 48 20.44 1.99 0.72
C LEU A 48 20.57 0.55 0.20
N MET A 49 20.02 0.28 -0.99
CA MET A 49 20.14 -1.04 -1.62
C MET A 49 21.61 -1.40 -1.90
N CYS A 50 22.40 -0.45 -2.40
CA CYS A 50 23.85 -0.60 -2.62
C CYS A 50 24.61 -0.83 -1.31
N ALA A 51 24.17 -0.21 -0.21
CA ALA A 51 24.72 -0.43 1.13
C ALA A 51 24.31 -1.78 1.77
N GLY A 52 23.55 -2.62 1.05
CA GLY A 52 23.13 -3.93 1.51
C GLY A 52 21.87 -3.92 2.38
N VAL A 53 21.10 -2.83 2.36
CA VAL A 53 19.84 -2.69 3.08
C VAL A 53 18.68 -3.05 2.17
N HIS A 54 17.75 -3.88 2.65
CA HIS A 54 16.48 -4.12 1.97
C HIS A 54 15.60 -2.87 2.04
N VAL A 55 14.93 -2.54 0.95
CA VAL A 55 13.99 -1.43 0.87
C VAL A 55 12.64 -2.00 0.47
N ALA A 56 11.62 -1.80 1.32
CA ALA A 56 10.26 -2.16 1.02
C ALA A 56 9.38 -0.91 0.97
N ILE A 57 8.51 -0.82 -0.04
CA ILE A 57 7.49 0.22 -0.13
C ILE A 57 6.15 -0.42 0.17
N VAL A 58 5.38 0.14 1.10
CA VAL A 58 4.03 -0.33 1.46
C VAL A 58 3.02 0.69 0.95
N THR A 59 1.94 0.24 0.33
CA THR A 59 0.86 1.12 -0.17
C THR A 59 -0.51 0.47 -0.02
N ALA A 60 -1.51 1.28 0.31
CA ALA A 60 -2.92 0.90 0.31
C ALA A 60 -3.45 0.59 -1.11
N ALA A 61 -2.77 1.08 -2.16
CA ALA A 61 -3.12 0.77 -3.54
C ALA A 61 -2.91 -0.73 -3.83
N GLY A 62 -3.98 -1.41 -4.21
CA GLY A 62 -3.96 -2.81 -4.63
C GLY A 62 -4.48 -3.00 -6.06
N TYR A 63 -3.68 -3.63 -6.91
CA TYR A 63 -3.99 -3.95 -8.31
C TYR A 63 -3.78 -5.46 -8.54
N PRO A 64 -4.74 -6.31 -8.14
CA PRO A 64 -4.58 -7.76 -8.29
C PRO A 64 -4.34 -8.12 -9.75
N ASP A 65 -3.34 -8.97 -10.01
CA ASP A 65 -2.99 -9.49 -11.33
C ASP A 65 -2.59 -8.41 -12.38
N GLU A 66 -2.33 -7.17 -11.93
CA GLU A 66 -1.98 -6.02 -12.77
C GLU A 66 -0.65 -5.39 -12.28
N PRO A 67 0.51 -6.06 -12.47
CA PRO A 67 1.80 -5.51 -12.03
C PRO A 67 2.14 -4.18 -12.71
N GLU A 68 1.69 -3.96 -13.95
CA GLU A 68 1.94 -2.76 -14.75
C GLU A 68 1.38 -1.50 -14.06
N ARG A 69 0.29 -1.64 -13.29
CA ARG A 69 -0.28 -0.51 -12.54
C ARG A 69 0.58 -0.11 -11.34
N PHE A 70 1.32 -1.05 -10.77
CA PHE A 70 2.37 -0.71 -9.80
C PHE A 70 3.55 -0.07 -10.51
N GLU A 71 3.97 -0.59 -11.67
CA GLU A 71 5.06 -0.02 -12.46
C GLU A 71 4.80 1.45 -12.84
N GLU A 72 3.58 1.80 -13.22
CA GLU A 72 3.19 3.18 -13.50
C GLU A 72 3.44 4.12 -12.32
N ARG A 73 3.25 3.65 -11.07
CA ARG A 73 3.51 4.44 -9.85
C ARG A 73 4.99 4.58 -9.54
N PHE A 74 5.78 3.56 -9.87
CA PHE A 74 7.21 3.46 -9.53
C PHE A 74 8.13 3.65 -10.74
N ARG A 75 7.61 4.09 -11.89
CA ARG A 75 8.35 4.21 -13.15
C ARG A 75 9.66 4.98 -13.01
N GLY A 76 9.66 6.10 -12.27
CA GLY A 76 10.89 6.86 -12.02
C GLY A 76 11.99 6.04 -11.35
N LEU A 77 11.66 5.13 -10.44
CA LEU A 77 12.63 4.22 -9.82
C LEU A 77 13.07 3.13 -10.78
N LEU A 78 12.13 2.50 -11.49
CA LEU A 78 12.41 1.43 -12.45
C LEU A 78 13.34 1.90 -13.58
N ASP A 79 13.08 3.09 -14.12
CA ASP A 79 13.90 3.72 -15.16
C ASP A 79 15.36 3.91 -14.69
N VAL A 80 15.55 4.35 -13.44
CA VAL A 80 16.89 4.56 -12.89
C VAL A 80 17.60 3.23 -12.64
N VAL A 81 16.90 2.22 -12.10
CA VAL A 81 17.44 0.88 -11.91
C VAL A 81 17.90 0.29 -13.26
N GLY A 82 17.04 0.35 -14.28
CA GLY A 82 17.36 -0.13 -15.63
C GLY A 82 18.53 0.62 -16.26
N ARG A 83 18.59 1.95 -16.11
CA ARG A 83 19.69 2.77 -16.63
C ARG A 83 21.03 2.49 -15.96
N LEU A 84 21.04 2.24 -14.65
CA LEU A 84 22.26 1.95 -13.89
C LEU A 84 22.76 0.53 -14.12
N GLY A 85 21.92 -0.38 -14.62
CA GLY A 85 22.29 -1.78 -14.85
C GLY A 85 22.74 -2.48 -13.57
N LEU A 86 22.02 -2.24 -12.46
CA LEU A 86 22.35 -2.80 -11.16
C LEU A 86 22.32 -4.33 -11.20
N ASP A 87 23.25 -4.98 -10.48
CA ASP A 87 23.27 -6.44 -10.35
C ASP A 87 22.03 -6.93 -9.59
N SER A 88 21.59 -8.15 -9.95
CA SER A 88 20.57 -8.95 -9.28
C SER A 88 20.69 -8.93 -7.76
N ALA A 89 21.91 -9.06 -7.22
CA ALA A 89 22.15 -9.04 -5.77
C ALA A 89 21.73 -7.71 -5.10
N ILE A 90 21.69 -6.60 -5.84
CA ILE A 90 21.23 -5.30 -5.37
C ILE A 90 19.73 -5.16 -5.62
N THR A 91 19.24 -5.50 -6.81
CA THR A 91 17.82 -5.36 -7.17
C THR A 91 16.91 -6.27 -6.35
N ASP A 92 17.39 -7.45 -5.93
CA ASP A 92 16.68 -8.40 -5.07
C ASP A 92 16.37 -7.83 -3.67
N ARG A 93 16.95 -6.68 -3.31
CA ARG A 93 16.69 -5.98 -2.05
C ARG A 93 15.47 -5.06 -2.10
N PHE A 94 14.86 -4.88 -3.27
CA PHE A 94 13.70 -4.01 -3.44
C PHE A 94 12.39 -4.79 -3.47
N HIS A 95 11.42 -4.35 -2.67
CA HIS A 95 10.11 -4.97 -2.56
C HIS A 95 8.99 -3.92 -2.52
N ILE A 96 7.81 -4.31 -2.99
CA ILE A 96 6.58 -3.52 -2.82
C ILE A 96 5.52 -4.40 -2.18
N MET A 97 4.87 -3.90 -1.12
CA MET A 97 3.69 -4.50 -0.51
C MET A 97 2.46 -3.66 -0.88
N GLY A 98 1.71 -4.14 -1.86
CA GLY A 98 0.48 -3.53 -2.35
C GLY A 98 -0.76 -4.01 -1.59
N GLY A 99 -1.80 -3.17 -1.60
CA GLY A 99 -3.04 -3.43 -0.89
C GLY A 99 -2.81 -3.62 0.61
N GLU A 100 -1.95 -2.80 1.19
CA GLU A 100 -1.45 -2.84 2.57
C GLU A 100 -0.62 -4.09 2.89
N CYS A 101 -1.21 -5.28 2.79
CA CYS A 101 -0.59 -6.55 3.13
C CYS A 101 -1.06 -7.72 2.24
N ASN A 102 -1.53 -7.43 1.03
CA ASN A 102 -2.20 -8.41 0.18
C ASN A 102 -1.36 -8.90 -0.99
N TYR A 103 -0.46 -8.08 -1.51
CA TYR A 103 0.27 -8.36 -2.74
C TYR A 103 1.75 -7.99 -2.58
N LEU A 104 2.65 -8.98 -2.55
CA LEU A 104 4.09 -8.72 -2.56
C LEU A 104 4.61 -8.72 -3.99
N LEU A 105 5.38 -7.70 -4.36
CA LEU A 105 6.05 -7.58 -5.64
C LEU A 105 7.56 -7.44 -5.44
N ARG A 106 8.30 -7.89 -6.44
CA ARG A 106 9.75 -7.69 -6.60
C ARG A 106 10.04 -7.21 -8.02
N LEU A 107 11.27 -6.76 -8.25
CA LEU A 107 11.76 -6.53 -9.61
C LEU A 107 11.75 -7.84 -10.41
N ASP A 108 11.41 -7.75 -11.68
CA ASP A 108 11.43 -8.87 -12.61
C ASP A 108 12.86 -9.38 -12.88
N ARG A 109 12.95 -10.54 -13.55
CA ARG A 109 14.23 -11.05 -14.03
C ARG A 109 14.70 -10.20 -15.22
N GLY A 110 15.49 -9.17 -14.92
CA GLY A 110 15.93 -8.18 -15.89
C GLY A 110 15.99 -6.77 -15.30
N GLY A 111 15.29 -6.53 -14.18
CA GLY A 111 15.29 -5.25 -13.48
C GLY A 111 14.52 -4.16 -14.23
N SER A 112 13.70 -4.54 -15.21
CA SER A 112 12.95 -3.64 -16.09
C SER A 112 11.49 -3.45 -15.69
N GLY A 113 10.96 -4.34 -14.86
CA GLY A 113 9.55 -4.34 -14.46
C GLY A 113 9.34 -4.94 -13.07
N LEU A 114 8.08 -5.17 -12.74
CA LEU A 114 7.64 -5.76 -11.48
C LEU A 114 6.93 -7.08 -11.71
N ALA A 115 7.11 -8.01 -10.77
CA ALA A 115 6.41 -9.28 -10.76
C ALA A 115 5.88 -9.60 -9.37
N PHE A 116 4.67 -10.16 -9.31
CA PHE A 116 4.12 -10.69 -8.06
C PHE A 116 4.97 -11.86 -7.56
N VAL A 117 5.23 -11.86 -6.25
CA VAL A 117 5.84 -12.97 -5.54
C VAL A 117 4.71 -13.96 -5.19
N PRO A 118 4.84 -15.25 -5.55
CA PRO A 118 3.83 -16.25 -5.21
C PRO A 118 3.55 -16.29 -3.70
N ASP A 119 2.27 -16.33 -3.34
CA ASP A 119 1.79 -16.31 -1.95
C ASP A 119 2.51 -17.31 -1.03
N ALA A 120 2.82 -18.50 -1.54
CA ALA A 120 3.51 -19.56 -0.80
C ALA A 120 4.96 -19.20 -0.40
N GLU A 121 5.59 -18.23 -1.06
CA GLU A 121 6.97 -17.81 -0.77
C GLU A 121 7.04 -16.79 0.38
N TRP A 122 5.98 -16.03 0.65
CA TRP A 122 6.05 -14.88 1.55
C TRP A 122 4.96 -14.81 2.61
N LYS A 123 3.76 -15.38 2.37
CA LYS A 123 2.70 -15.33 3.37
C LYS A 123 3.12 -16.12 4.59
N SER A 124 3.07 -15.45 5.75
CA SER A 124 3.26 -16.12 7.03
C SER A 124 2.12 -17.11 7.29
N SER A 125 2.34 -18.04 8.22
CA SER A 125 1.29 -18.97 8.67
C SER A 125 0.03 -18.24 9.15
N ALA A 126 0.19 -17.06 9.78
CA ALA A 126 -0.92 -16.22 10.22
C ALA A 126 -1.73 -15.67 9.03
N LEU A 127 -1.07 -15.10 8.02
CA LEU A 127 -1.75 -14.59 6.82
C LEU A 127 -2.44 -15.72 6.03
N ALA A 128 -1.81 -16.90 5.99
CA ALA A 128 -2.37 -18.07 5.33
C ALA A 128 -3.62 -18.64 6.01
N THR A 129 -3.92 -18.24 7.26
CA THR A 129 -5.15 -18.67 7.95
C THR A 129 -6.40 -17.92 7.50
N TRP A 130 -6.27 -16.80 6.78
CA TRP A 130 -7.40 -16.00 6.33
C TRP A 130 -8.10 -16.70 5.17
N ARG A 131 -9.23 -17.36 5.48
CA ARG A 131 -10.01 -18.08 4.47
C ARG A 131 -10.69 -17.08 3.53
N GLU A 132 -10.77 -17.43 2.25
CA GLU A 132 -11.46 -16.59 1.25
C GLU A 132 -12.92 -16.31 1.63
N ASP A 133 -13.60 -17.27 2.25
CA ASP A 133 -14.98 -17.07 2.75
C ASP A 133 -15.06 -16.01 3.87
N ASP A 134 -14.07 -15.95 4.75
CA ASP A 134 -14.03 -14.95 5.84
C ASP A 134 -13.76 -13.55 5.27
N VAL A 135 -12.87 -13.46 4.28
CA VAL A 135 -12.59 -12.21 3.55
C VAL A 135 -13.81 -11.76 2.76
N GLY A 136 -14.47 -12.67 2.05
CA GLY A 136 -15.70 -12.41 1.31
C GLY A 136 -16.78 -11.83 2.21
N ARG A 137 -17.06 -12.48 3.35
CA ARG A 137 -18.03 -12.01 4.34
C ARG A 137 -17.70 -10.60 4.86
N LEU A 138 -16.46 -10.36 5.25
CA LEU A 138 -16.00 -9.04 5.70
C LEU A 138 -16.28 -7.97 4.64
N LEU A 139 -15.91 -8.23 3.39
CA LEU A 139 -16.06 -7.26 2.33
C LEU A 139 -17.54 -7.05 1.94
N ASP A 140 -18.37 -8.09 2.02
CA ASP A 140 -19.83 -7.99 1.79
C ASP A 140 -20.51 -7.14 2.85
N ASP A 141 -20.17 -7.35 4.12
CA ASP A 141 -20.66 -6.54 5.23
C ASP A 141 -20.18 -5.09 5.12
N ALA A 142 -18.90 -4.88 4.79
CA ALA A 142 -18.34 -3.56 4.53
C ALA A 142 -19.05 -2.85 3.37
N GLU A 143 -19.33 -3.54 2.27
CA GLU A 143 -20.06 -2.97 1.13
C GLU A 143 -21.49 -2.56 1.51
N ALA A 144 -22.21 -3.42 2.24
CA ALA A 144 -23.55 -3.14 2.72
C ALA A 144 -23.57 -1.95 3.69
N LEU A 145 -22.55 -1.83 4.55
CA LEU A 145 -22.37 -0.70 5.45
C LEU A 145 -22.05 0.60 4.69
N LEU A 146 -21.14 0.56 3.72
CA LEU A 146 -20.82 1.70 2.84
C LEU A 146 -22.06 2.21 2.10
N ARG A 147 -22.86 1.30 1.51
CA ARG A 147 -24.13 1.63 0.84
C ARG A 147 -25.11 2.33 1.79
N ARG A 148 -25.29 1.78 3.00
CA ARG A 148 -26.19 2.33 4.02
C ARG A 148 -25.72 3.71 4.52
N ALA A 149 -24.43 3.85 4.81
CA ALA A 149 -23.84 5.11 5.26
C ALA A 149 -23.94 6.20 4.20
N ALA A 150 -23.60 5.89 2.94
CA ALA A 150 -23.74 6.82 1.82
C ALA A 150 -25.20 7.26 1.62
N ALA A 151 -26.17 6.33 1.68
CA ALA A 151 -27.59 6.64 1.59
C ALA A 151 -28.08 7.54 2.75
N ARG A 152 -27.66 7.25 3.98
CA ARG A 152 -27.96 8.07 5.18
C ARG A 152 -27.45 9.51 5.00
N LEU A 153 -26.25 9.65 4.45
CA LEU A 153 -25.60 10.93 4.18
C LEU A 153 -26.10 11.61 2.90
N ARG A 154 -27.00 10.98 2.14
CA ARG A 154 -27.45 11.42 0.81
C ARG A 154 -26.28 11.70 -0.14
N LEU A 155 -25.19 10.97 0.03
CA LEU A 155 -23.99 11.07 -0.78
C LEU A 155 -24.10 10.10 -1.96
N PRO A 156 -24.23 10.59 -3.21
CA PRO A 156 -24.18 9.71 -4.37
C PRO A 156 -22.75 9.19 -4.53
N VAL A 157 -22.60 7.87 -4.55
CA VAL A 157 -21.31 7.19 -4.62
C VAL A 157 -21.29 6.12 -5.69
N ARG A 158 -20.11 5.90 -6.28
CA ARG A 158 -19.77 4.71 -7.04
C ARG A 158 -19.07 3.74 -6.10
N ILE A 159 -19.45 2.47 -6.14
CA ILE A 159 -18.79 1.41 -5.37
C ILE A 159 -17.76 0.72 -6.25
N THR A 160 -16.61 0.44 -5.67
CA THR A 160 -15.56 -0.36 -6.28
C THR A 160 -15.25 -1.53 -5.37
N ARG A 161 -15.49 -2.75 -5.89
CA ARG A 161 -15.21 -4.01 -5.21
C ARG A 161 -14.02 -4.68 -5.86
N LYS A 162 -13.06 -5.11 -5.04
CA LYS A 162 -11.86 -5.86 -5.39
C LYS A 162 -11.80 -7.16 -4.56
N PRO A 163 -10.92 -8.12 -4.89
CA PRO A 163 -10.76 -9.34 -4.12
C PRO A 163 -10.41 -9.12 -2.64
N ARG A 164 -9.70 -8.04 -2.31
CA ARG A 164 -9.20 -7.72 -0.96
C ARG A 164 -9.62 -6.36 -0.43
N ALA A 165 -10.48 -5.64 -1.13
CA ALA A 165 -10.90 -4.31 -0.74
C ALA A 165 -12.29 -3.97 -1.29
N VAL A 166 -12.99 -3.09 -0.58
CA VAL A 166 -14.19 -2.42 -1.09
C VAL A 166 -14.13 -0.96 -0.69
N GLY A 167 -14.53 -0.07 -1.59
CA GLY A 167 -14.51 1.36 -1.36
C GLY A 167 -15.64 2.07 -2.09
N VAL A 168 -15.83 3.34 -1.72
CA VAL A 168 -16.77 4.25 -2.36
C VAL A 168 -16.03 5.49 -2.87
N THR A 169 -16.42 5.98 -4.03
CA THR A 169 -15.97 7.26 -4.57
C THR A 169 -17.19 8.15 -4.79
N PRO A 170 -17.24 9.37 -4.23
CA PRO A 170 -18.32 10.32 -4.49
C PRO A 170 -18.47 10.61 -5.98
N THR A 171 -19.70 10.66 -6.48
CA THR A 171 -19.98 11.06 -7.88
C THR A 171 -20.47 12.50 -7.97
N ALA A 172 -20.60 13.19 -6.84
CA ALA A 172 -20.87 14.61 -6.73
C ALA A 172 -19.90 15.25 -5.74
N HIS A 173 -19.82 16.58 -5.77
CA HIS A 173 -19.03 17.34 -4.80
C HIS A 173 -19.49 17.01 -3.37
N THR A 174 -18.51 16.77 -2.50
CA THR A 174 -18.71 16.56 -1.07
C THR A 174 -17.57 17.23 -0.30
N ILE A 175 -17.73 17.33 1.01
CA ILE A 175 -16.69 17.85 1.91
C ILE A 175 -16.06 16.70 2.69
N TYR A 176 -14.85 16.95 3.20
CA TYR A 176 -14.05 15.98 3.94
C TYR A 176 -14.82 15.36 5.11
N GLU A 177 -15.59 16.17 5.84
CA GLU A 177 -16.34 15.75 7.03
C GLU A 177 -17.42 14.70 6.72
N VAL A 178 -18.01 14.75 5.52
CA VAL A 178 -19.00 13.75 5.09
C VAL A 178 -18.30 12.42 4.81
N LEU A 179 -17.10 12.45 4.24
CA LEU A 179 -16.29 11.25 4.00
C LEU A 179 -15.76 10.67 5.31
N GLU A 180 -15.39 11.52 6.27
CA GLU A 180 -15.04 11.07 7.61
C GLU A 180 -16.23 10.44 8.33
N ASP A 181 -17.41 11.06 8.33
CA ASP A 181 -18.58 10.44 8.98
C ASP A 181 -18.91 9.08 8.37
N LEU A 182 -18.77 8.95 7.04
CA LEU A 182 -18.93 7.69 6.34
C LEU A 182 -17.90 6.65 6.80
N ALA A 183 -16.61 6.99 6.77
CA ALA A 183 -15.53 6.07 7.16
C ALA A 183 -15.63 5.66 8.64
N LEU A 184 -15.84 6.62 9.54
CA LEU A 184 -15.99 6.38 10.98
C LEU A 184 -17.21 5.51 11.29
N SER A 185 -18.34 5.75 10.63
CA SER A 185 -19.56 4.95 10.81
C SER A 185 -19.34 3.49 10.40
N VAL A 186 -18.76 3.27 9.21
CA VAL A 186 -18.50 1.92 8.71
C VAL A 186 -17.48 1.20 9.60
N ARG A 187 -16.41 1.89 10.01
CA ARG A 187 -15.40 1.33 10.92
C ARG A 187 -16.01 0.90 12.25
N ALA A 188 -16.87 1.72 12.85
CA ALA A 188 -17.51 1.40 14.12
C ALA A 188 -18.38 0.15 14.02
N GLU A 189 -19.17 0.02 12.96
CA GLU A 189 -20.04 -1.14 12.73
C GLU A 189 -19.23 -2.42 12.42
N LEU A 190 -18.16 -2.33 11.63
CA LEU A 190 -17.25 -3.45 11.38
C LEU A 190 -16.53 -3.94 12.65
N GLN A 191 -16.16 -3.02 13.55
CA GLN A 191 -15.59 -3.37 14.85
C GLN A 191 -16.58 -4.13 15.73
N LEU A 192 -17.88 -3.82 15.64
CA LEU A 192 -18.93 -4.55 16.36
C LEU A 192 -19.19 -5.93 15.76
N ALA A 193 -19.03 -6.09 14.44
CA ALA A 193 -19.21 -7.36 13.74
C ALA A 193 -18.11 -8.41 14.07
N LYS A 194 -16.97 -7.98 14.63
CA LYS A 194 -15.88 -8.83 15.13
C LYS A 194 -15.39 -9.88 14.11
N HIS A 195 -15.15 -9.45 12.88
CA HIS A 195 -14.50 -10.30 11.89
C HIS A 195 -13.12 -10.77 12.37
N CYS A 196 -12.77 -12.02 12.03
CA CYS A 196 -11.46 -12.61 12.37
C CYS A 196 -10.33 -12.13 11.45
N VAL A 197 -10.68 -11.53 10.30
CA VAL A 197 -9.72 -10.97 9.34
C VAL A 197 -9.39 -9.52 9.74
N PRO A 198 -8.11 -9.21 10.01
CA PRO A 198 -7.66 -7.83 10.21
C PRO A 198 -7.97 -6.96 8.99
N HIS A 199 -8.42 -5.74 9.22
CA HIS A 199 -8.82 -4.83 8.17
C HIS A 199 -8.55 -3.39 8.55
N CYS A 200 -8.39 -2.54 7.54
CA CYS A 200 -8.31 -1.10 7.67
C CYS A 200 -9.54 -0.45 7.04
N CYS A 201 -10.05 0.60 7.68
CA CYS A 201 -11.11 1.44 7.15
C CYS A 201 -10.69 2.89 7.41
N PHE A 202 -10.51 3.64 6.33
CA PHE A 202 -10.00 5.00 6.35
C PHE A 202 -10.70 5.85 5.29
N ASN A 203 -10.65 7.16 5.50
CA ASN A 203 -11.00 8.15 4.50
C ASN A 203 -9.72 8.54 3.75
N GLY A 204 -9.67 8.31 2.44
CA GLY A 204 -8.48 8.55 1.63
C GLY A 204 -8.21 10.01 1.28
N GLY A 205 -9.05 10.95 1.73
CA GLY A 205 -9.04 12.31 1.16
C GLY A 205 -9.52 12.27 -0.30
N ASN A 206 -10.15 13.34 -0.77
CA ASN A 206 -10.67 13.40 -2.14
C ASN A 206 -10.01 14.56 -2.87
#